data_AF-A0A2V7CLH0-F1
#
_entry.id   AF-A0A2V7CLH0-F1
#
_cell.length_a   1.000
_cell.length_b   1.000
_cell.length_c   1.000
_cell.angle_alpha   90.00
_cell.angle_beta   90.00
_cell.angle_gamma   90.00
#
_symmetry.space_group_name_H-M   'P 1'
#
loop_
_entity.id
_entity.type
_entity.pdbx_description
1 polymer ?
#
loop_
_entity_poly.entity_id
_entity_poly.type
_entity_poly.pdbx_seq_one_letter_code
_entity_poly.pdbx_strand_id
1 'polypeptide(L)'
;MARRMPAVVTAAVLLVGLQGCAAVALTLLSAGAGVGASAGIDHTMNGVAYRTFTAGQEHVRRATLAALRRMAISVKTDDNTEEGRKIVAEAADRMVEIGLERITPKTTRMRVVVRQGLFFRDRSTAGEIITKTEQAISSSGSETAASGGTETPRSSGARVSRSSAGTQVSRSSGTEVAGSHATETSRRVDEER
;
A
#
# COMPACT_ATOMS: atom_id res chain seq x y z
N MET A 1 19.71 -73.63 13.93
CA MET A 1 20.22 -72.30 13.53
C MET A 1 19.21 -71.70 12.55
N ALA A 2 18.25 -70.93 13.08
CA ALA A 2 17.00 -70.59 12.42
C ALA A 2 17.14 -69.39 11.48
N ARG A 3 16.63 -69.53 10.25
CA ARG A 3 16.39 -68.45 9.27
C ARG A 3 15.46 -67.38 9.87
N ARG A 4 16.02 -66.39 10.57
CA ARG A 4 15.29 -65.18 11.01
C ARG A 4 15.76 -63.91 10.29
N MET A 5 16.62 -64.03 9.29
CA MET A 5 17.15 -62.89 8.53
C MET A 5 16.20 -62.25 7.50
N PRO A 6 15.21 -62.92 6.87
CA PRO A 6 14.40 -62.22 5.86
C PRO A 6 13.37 -61.27 6.48
N ALA A 7 12.84 -61.59 7.67
CA ALA A 7 11.80 -60.80 8.35
C ALA A 7 12.35 -59.50 8.97
N VAL A 8 13.58 -59.53 9.51
CA VAL A 8 14.23 -58.34 10.10
C VAL A 8 14.65 -57.36 9.01
N VAL A 9 15.13 -57.87 7.86
CA VAL A 9 15.53 -57.03 6.71
C VAL A 9 14.30 -56.41 6.04
N THR A 10 13.19 -57.15 5.88
CA THR A 10 11.94 -56.57 5.34
C THR A 10 11.30 -55.56 6.28
N ALA A 11 11.31 -55.79 7.59
CA ALA A 11 10.82 -54.81 8.58
C ALA A 11 11.67 -53.53 8.59
N ALA A 12 13.00 -53.65 8.49
CA ALA A 12 13.91 -52.49 8.45
C ALA A 12 13.74 -51.66 7.16
N VAL A 13 13.50 -52.30 6.02
CA VAL A 13 13.24 -51.60 4.74
C VAL A 13 11.89 -50.86 4.76
N LEU A 14 10.85 -51.41 5.40
CA LEU A 14 9.59 -50.71 5.59
C LEU A 14 9.73 -49.48 6.51
N LEU A 15 10.53 -49.58 7.58
CA LEU A 15 10.75 -48.48 8.54
C LEU A 15 11.48 -47.28 7.92
N VAL A 16 12.36 -47.50 6.94
CA VAL A 16 13.08 -46.43 6.22
C VAL A 16 12.20 -45.79 5.13
N GLY A 17 11.26 -46.53 4.54
CA GLY A 17 10.35 -46.02 3.50
C GLY A 17 9.27 -45.05 4.00
N LEU A 18 8.91 -45.09 5.30
CA LEU A 18 7.88 -44.24 5.89
C LEU A 18 8.40 -42.87 6.41
N GLN A 19 9.71 -42.64 6.47
CA GLN A 19 10.28 -41.34 6.89
C GLN A 19 10.14 -40.23 5.83
N GLY A 20 9.66 -40.56 4.63
CA GLY A 20 9.49 -39.60 3.53
C GLY A 20 8.21 -38.74 3.58
N CYS A 21 7.19 -39.12 4.36
CA CYS A 21 5.91 -38.42 4.35
C CYS A 21 5.82 -37.21 5.31
N ALA A 22 6.74 -37.08 6.28
CA ALA A 22 6.77 -35.95 7.21
C ALA A 22 7.69 -34.80 6.75
N ALA A 23 8.67 -35.07 5.88
CA ALA A 23 9.62 -34.07 5.41
C ALA A 23 8.99 -33.04 4.45
N VAL A 24 7.97 -33.43 3.68
CA VAL A 24 7.28 -32.51 2.74
C VAL A 24 6.31 -31.57 3.48
N ALA A 25 5.81 -31.99 4.65
CA ALA A 25 4.89 -31.17 5.45
C ALA A 25 5.61 -30.02 6.19
N LEU A 26 6.82 -30.25 6.70
CA LEU A 26 7.56 -29.21 7.43
C LEU A 26 8.13 -28.11 6.52
N THR A 27 8.49 -28.41 5.27
CA THR A 27 8.92 -27.38 4.30
C THR A 27 7.78 -26.46 3.86
N LEU A 28 6.53 -26.88 3.99
CA LEU A 28 5.36 -26.05 3.69
C LEU A 28 4.90 -25.22 4.90
N LEU A 29 5.20 -25.65 6.13
CA LEU A 29 4.80 -24.93 7.35
C LEU A 29 5.80 -23.83 7.75
N SER A 30 7.07 -23.91 7.34
CA SER A 30 8.04 -22.81 7.54
C SER A 30 7.90 -21.67 6.54
N ALA A 31 6.98 -21.76 5.57
CA ALA A 31 6.56 -20.65 4.70
C ALA A 31 5.31 -19.91 5.24
N GLY A 32 4.86 -20.24 6.45
CA GLY A 32 3.65 -19.71 7.07
C GLY A 32 3.91 -18.53 8.02
N ALA A 33 4.41 -17.41 7.51
CA ALA A 33 4.25 -16.09 8.13
C ALA A 33 4.64 -14.97 7.15
N GLY A 34 3.71 -14.56 6.27
CA GLY A 34 3.86 -13.27 5.58
C GLY A 34 3.32 -13.15 4.16
N VAL A 35 2.96 -14.23 3.46
CA VAL A 35 2.30 -14.11 2.15
C VAL A 35 0.80 -13.92 2.36
N GLY A 36 0.39 -12.67 2.55
CA GLY A 36 -1.01 -12.27 2.36
C GLY A 36 -1.47 -12.77 1.00
N ALA A 37 -2.60 -13.47 0.98
CA ALA A 37 -3.10 -14.21 -0.16
C ALA A 37 -3.22 -13.34 -1.44
N SER A 38 -2.23 -13.41 -2.33
CA SER A 38 -2.41 -13.05 -3.74
C SER A 38 -3.10 -14.21 -4.45
N ALA A 39 -4.34 -14.50 -4.08
CA ALA A 39 -5.18 -15.40 -4.83
C ALA A 39 -5.40 -14.81 -6.23
N GLY A 40 -4.84 -15.49 -7.23
CA GLY A 40 -5.15 -15.53 -8.66
C GLY A 40 -5.65 -14.24 -9.31
N ILE A 41 -4.83 -13.67 -10.20
CA ILE A 41 -5.37 -12.85 -11.29
C ILE A 41 -5.97 -13.84 -12.30
N ASP A 42 -7.29 -13.83 -12.46
CA ASP A 42 -7.95 -14.66 -13.45
C ASP A 42 -7.76 -14.03 -14.84
N HIS A 43 -6.96 -14.67 -15.68
CA HIS A 43 -6.83 -14.30 -17.07
C HIS A 43 -7.79 -15.12 -17.91
N THR A 44 -8.69 -14.45 -18.63
CA THR A 44 -9.46 -15.12 -19.69
C THR A 44 -8.57 -15.32 -20.92
N MET A 45 -8.83 -16.36 -21.72
CA MET A 45 -8.15 -16.59 -23.02
C MET A 45 -8.22 -15.38 -23.95
N ASN A 46 -9.20 -14.49 -23.73
CA ASN A 46 -9.35 -13.24 -24.46
C ASN A 46 -8.47 -12.09 -23.94
N GLY A 47 -7.50 -12.31 -23.06
CA GLY A 47 -6.57 -11.26 -22.63
C GLY A 47 -7.17 -10.19 -21.72
N VAL A 48 -8.28 -10.52 -21.06
CA VAL A 48 -8.87 -9.70 -20.00
C VAL A 48 -8.41 -10.27 -18.66
N ALA A 49 -7.90 -9.39 -17.78
CA ALA A 49 -7.52 -9.75 -16.43
C ALA A 49 -8.62 -9.33 -15.44
N TYR A 50 -8.96 -10.23 -14.53
CA TYR A 50 -9.95 -10.00 -13.49
C TYR A 50 -9.34 -10.19 -12.11
N ARG A 51 -9.80 -9.37 -11.16
CA ARG A 51 -9.53 -9.59 -9.74
C ARG A 51 -10.64 -9.01 -8.87
N THR A 52 -10.97 -9.73 -7.80
CA THR A 52 -11.92 -9.25 -6.79
C THR A 52 -11.16 -8.76 -5.56
N PHE A 53 -11.49 -7.55 -5.10
CA PHE A 53 -10.93 -6.95 -3.91
C PHE A 53 -11.97 -6.90 -2.79
N THR A 54 -11.56 -7.25 -1.57
CA THR A 54 -12.35 -7.09 -0.35
C THR A 54 -12.25 -5.63 0.16
N ALA A 55 -12.58 -4.69 -0.71
CA ALA A 55 -12.68 -3.28 -0.40
C ALA A 55 -13.82 -2.62 -1.20
N GLY A 56 -14.36 -1.53 -0.67
CA GLY A 56 -15.39 -0.74 -1.37
C GLY A 56 -14.83 -0.04 -2.62
N GLN A 57 -15.69 0.21 -3.60
CA GLN A 57 -15.33 0.70 -4.94
C GLN A 57 -14.50 1.98 -4.91
N GLU A 58 -14.83 2.95 -4.06
CA GLU A 58 -14.05 4.21 -3.95
C GLU A 58 -12.64 3.98 -3.39
N HIS A 59 -12.47 3.01 -2.50
CA HIS A 59 -11.14 2.66 -2.00
C HIS A 59 -10.31 2.05 -3.15
N VAL A 60 -10.87 1.06 -3.85
CA VAL A 60 -10.20 0.41 -4.99
C VAL A 60 -9.88 1.42 -6.08
N ARG A 61 -10.79 2.35 -6.36
CA ARG A 61 -10.58 3.44 -7.32
C ARG A 61 -9.38 4.31 -6.94
N ARG A 62 -9.31 4.80 -5.69
CA ARG A 62 -8.17 5.61 -5.23
C ARG A 62 -6.86 4.85 -5.35
N ALA A 63 -6.85 3.58 -4.98
CA ALA A 63 -5.68 2.71 -5.10
C ALA A 63 -5.29 2.49 -6.57
N THR A 64 -6.27 2.32 -7.47
CA THR A 64 -6.05 2.20 -8.92
C THR A 64 -5.41 3.47 -9.47
N LEU A 65 -5.95 4.65 -9.15
CA LEU A 65 -5.38 5.93 -9.57
C LEU A 65 -3.97 6.17 -8.99
N ALA A 66 -3.70 5.69 -7.77
CA ALA A 66 -2.35 5.72 -7.21
C ALA A 66 -1.40 4.77 -7.96
N ALA A 67 -1.85 3.56 -8.30
CA ALA A 67 -1.08 2.60 -9.08
C ALA A 67 -0.75 3.15 -10.48
N LEU A 68 -1.74 3.66 -11.21
CA LEU A 68 -1.55 4.25 -12.54
C LEU A 68 -0.56 5.42 -12.50
N ARG A 69 -0.68 6.31 -11.50
CA ARG A 69 0.29 7.41 -11.30
C ARG A 69 1.71 6.91 -11.04
N ARG A 70 1.89 5.89 -10.19
CA ARG A 70 3.21 5.28 -9.91
C ARG A 70 3.81 4.60 -11.14
N MET A 71 2.97 4.12 -12.05
CA MET A 71 3.37 3.52 -13.32
C MET A 71 3.52 4.53 -14.47
N ALA A 72 3.34 5.83 -14.20
CA ALA A 72 3.32 6.89 -15.21
C ALA A 72 2.30 6.65 -16.36
N ILE A 73 1.18 6.01 -16.05
CA ILE A 73 0.05 5.79 -16.98
C ILE A 73 -0.92 6.96 -16.86
N SER A 74 -1.22 7.61 -17.99
CA SER A 74 -2.05 8.83 -18.02
C SER A 74 -3.53 8.51 -18.07
N VAL A 75 -4.29 8.92 -17.06
CA VAL A 75 -5.75 8.76 -17.04
C VAL A 75 -6.39 9.77 -17.99
N LYS A 76 -7.30 9.29 -18.83
CA LYS A 76 -8.04 10.08 -19.83
C LYS A 76 -9.46 10.37 -19.33
N THR A 77 -10.15 9.35 -18.84
CA THR A 77 -11.49 9.50 -18.26
C THR A 77 -11.66 8.63 -17.02
N ASP A 78 -12.60 9.02 -16.17
CA ASP A 78 -12.98 8.33 -14.94
C ASP A 78 -14.47 8.57 -14.70
N ASP A 79 -15.27 7.74 -15.36
CA ASP A 79 -16.71 7.93 -15.54
C ASP A 79 -17.49 6.96 -14.65
N ASN A 80 -18.62 7.41 -14.11
CA ASN A 80 -19.57 6.50 -13.47
C ASN A 80 -20.38 5.76 -14.55
N THR A 81 -20.64 4.48 -14.31
CA THR A 81 -21.44 3.61 -15.18
C THR A 81 -22.54 2.94 -14.37
N GLU A 82 -23.51 2.31 -15.03
CA GLU A 82 -24.58 1.56 -14.35
C GLU A 82 -24.03 0.44 -13.45
N GLU A 83 -23.00 -0.26 -13.93
CA GLU A 83 -22.32 -1.34 -13.20
C GLU A 83 -21.34 -0.83 -12.13
N GLY A 84 -21.04 0.46 -12.11
CA GLY A 84 -20.06 1.05 -11.19
C GLY A 84 -19.27 2.20 -11.77
N ARG A 85 -18.02 1.96 -12.15
CA ARG A 85 -17.10 3.00 -12.64
C ARG A 85 -16.17 2.45 -13.71
N LYS A 86 -15.90 3.26 -14.73
CA LYS A 86 -14.99 2.96 -15.83
C LYS A 86 -13.88 4.00 -15.89
N ILE A 87 -12.64 3.54 -15.92
CA ILE A 87 -11.44 4.39 -16.04
C ILE A 87 -10.78 4.04 -17.37
N VAL A 88 -10.56 5.05 -18.21
CA VAL A 88 -9.78 4.91 -19.44
C VAL A 88 -8.45 5.62 -19.24
N ALA A 89 -7.36 4.94 -19.58
CA ALA A 89 -6.02 5.47 -19.46
C ALA A 89 -5.16 5.07 -20.65
N GLU A 90 -4.03 5.74 -20.82
CA GLU A 90 -3.14 5.58 -21.97
C GLU A 90 -1.68 5.59 -21.51
N ALA A 91 -0.88 4.70 -22.08
CA ALA A 91 0.56 4.66 -21.86
C ALA A 91 1.30 4.25 -23.14
N ALA A 92 2.12 5.14 -23.68
CA ALA A 92 2.80 4.95 -24.96
C ALA A 92 1.81 4.52 -26.06
N ASP A 93 1.94 3.30 -26.58
CA ASP A 93 1.11 2.69 -27.63
C ASP A 93 -0.03 1.82 -27.09
N ARG A 94 -0.31 1.90 -25.79
CA ARG A 94 -1.28 1.04 -25.08
C ARG A 94 -2.47 1.83 -24.56
N MET A 95 -3.67 1.36 -24.92
CA MET A 95 -4.94 1.82 -24.38
C MET A 95 -5.37 0.90 -23.24
N VAL A 96 -5.63 1.47 -22.07
CA VAL A 96 -5.99 0.75 -20.85
C VAL A 96 -7.45 1.06 -20.50
N GLU A 97 -8.29 0.04 -20.45
CA GLU A 97 -9.66 0.14 -19.96
C GLU A 97 -9.78 -0.63 -18.64
N ILE A 98 -10.17 0.06 -17.58
CA ILE A 98 -10.39 -0.52 -16.25
C ILE A 98 -11.85 -0.35 -15.86
N GLY A 99 -12.51 -1.45 -15.51
CA GLY A 99 -13.85 -1.46 -14.93
C GLY A 99 -13.78 -1.80 -13.45
N LEU A 100 -14.48 -1.03 -12.62
CA LEU A 100 -14.64 -1.26 -11.18
C LEU A 100 -16.12 -1.49 -10.89
N GLU A 101 -16.50 -2.75 -10.83
CA GLU A 101 -17.86 -3.18 -10.59
C GLU A 101 -18.10 -3.40 -9.10
N ARG A 102 -19.18 -2.84 -8.58
CA ARG A 102 -19.55 -3.01 -7.17
C ARG A 102 -20.35 -4.30 -7.02
N ILE A 103 -19.74 -5.30 -6.37
CA ILE A 103 -20.44 -6.55 -6.03
C ILE A 103 -21.20 -6.38 -4.71
N THR A 104 -20.56 -5.77 -3.70
CA THR A 104 -21.18 -5.39 -2.43
C THR A 104 -20.61 -4.03 -1.98
N PRO A 105 -21.13 -3.37 -0.92
CA PRO A 105 -20.52 -2.16 -0.39
C PRO A 105 -19.04 -2.32 0.03
N LYS A 106 -18.58 -3.55 0.31
CA LYS A 106 -17.22 -3.87 0.75
C LYS A 106 -16.46 -4.80 -0.21
N THR A 107 -17.01 -5.08 -1.39
CA THR A 107 -16.41 -6.00 -2.36
C THR A 107 -16.54 -5.42 -3.76
N THR A 108 -15.42 -5.30 -4.47
CA THR A 108 -15.36 -4.71 -5.81
C THR A 108 -14.62 -5.64 -6.75
N ARG A 109 -15.19 -5.91 -7.93
CA ARG A 109 -14.53 -6.64 -9.01
C ARG A 109 -13.86 -5.66 -9.95
N MET A 110 -12.56 -5.80 -10.13
CA MET A 110 -11.75 -5.07 -11.09
C MET A 110 -11.57 -5.90 -12.35
N ARG A 111 -11.83 -5.28 -13.50
CA ARG A 111 -11.56 -5.82 -14.84
C ARG A 111 -10.57 -4.90 -15.52
N VAL A 112 -9.49 -5.45 -16.08
CA VAL A 112 -8.48 -4.68 -16.82
C VAL A 112 -8.30 -5.26 -18.21
N VAL A 113 -8.38 -4.38 -19.20
CA VAL A 113 -8.07 -4.68 -20.60
C VAL A 113 -7.01 -3.70 -21.07
N VAL A 114 -5.88 -4.24 -21.52
CA VAL A 114 -4.83 -3.42 -22.15
C VAL A 114 -4.74 -3.83 -23.60
N ARG A 115 -4.99 -2.89 -24.50
CA ARG A 115 -4.90 -3.07 -25.96
C ARG A 115 -3.60 -2.45 -26.44
N GLN A 116 -2.85 -3.20 -27.24
CA GLN A 116 -1.65 -2.73 -27.93
C GLN A 116 -1.90 -2.81 -29.43
N GLY A 117 -1.96 -1.65 -30.09
CA GLY A 117 -2.39 -1.57 -31.49
C GLY A 117 -3.81 -2.12 -31.73
N LEU A 118 -4.07 -2.65 -32.93
CA LEU A 118 -5.41 -3.03 -33.38
C LEU A 118 -5.88 -4.43 -32.92
N PHE A 119 -4.96 -5.36 -32.63
CA PHE A 119 -5.31 -6.77 -32.39
C PHE A 119 -4.67 -7.40 -31.15
N PHE A 120 -3.64 -6.79 -30.57
CA PHE A 120 -2.91 -7.40 -29.46
C PHE A 120 -3.45 -6.95 -28.11
N ARG A 121 -3.46 -7.87 -27.15
CA ARG A 121 -3.82 -7.62 -25.77
C ARG A 121 -2.63 -7.90 -24.87
N ASP A 122 -2.24 -6.90 -24.10
CA ASP A 122 -1.11 -7.00 -23.19
C ASP A 122 -1.57 -7.50 -21.80
N ARG A 123 -1.55 -8.82 -21.65
CA ARG A 123 -1.90 -9.49 -20.39
C ARG A 123 -0.94 -9.16 -19.26
N SER A 124 0.33 -8.90 -19.58
CA SER A 124 1.36 -8.65 -18.59
C SER A 124 1.14 -7.29 -17.91
N THR A 125 0.90 -6.25 -18.70
CA THR A 125 0.57 -4.92 -18.17
C THR A 125 -0.77 -4.95 -17.42
N ALA A 126 -1.76 -5.68 -17.91
CA ALA A 126 -3.04 -5.83 -17.20
C ALA A 126 -2.87 -6.44 -15.80
N GLY A 127 -2.07 -7.52 -15.69
CA GLY A 127 -1.78 -8.17 -14.41
C GLY A 127 -0.96 -7.29 -13.47
N GLU A 128 -0.01 -6.52 -13.99
CA GLU A 128 0.80 -5.61 -13.19
C GLU A 128 -0.03 -4.47 -12.59
N ILE A 129 -0.95 -3.88 -13.36
CA ILE A 129 -1.87 -2.84 -12.85
C ILE A 129 -2.68 -3.37 -11.67
N ILE A 130 -3.20 -4.60 -11.77
CA ILE A 130 -3.94 -5.25 -10.69
C ILE A 130 -3.04 -5.45 -9.45
N THR A 131 -1.82 -5.92 -9.65
CA THR A 131 -0.84 -6.15 -8.58
C THR A 131 -0.45 -4.84 -7.88
N LYS A 132 -0.20 -3.77 -8.63
CA LYS A 132 0.10 -2.45 -8.06
C LYS A 132 -1.09 -1.82 -7.35
N THR A 133 -2.31 -2.10 -7.82
CA THR A 133 -3.54 -1.68 -7.15
C THR A 133 -3.68 -2.38 -5.80
N GLU A 134 -3.44 -3.69 -5.72
CA GLU A 134 -3.39 -4.42 -4.45
C GLU A 134 -2.36 -3.82 -3.50
N GLN A 135 -1.12 -3.64 -3.96
CA GLN A 135 -0.05 -3.04 -3.16
C GLN A 135 -0.46 -1.66 -2.62
N ALA A 136 -1.13 -0.85 -3.43
CA ALA A 136 -1.65 0.44 -3.00
C ALA A 136 -2.72 0.31 -1.90
N ILE A 137 -3.66 -0.64 -2.01
CA ILE A 137 -4.67 -0.91 -0.96
C ILE A 137 -4.01 -1.34 0.35
N SER A 138 -3.04 -2.25 0.29
CA SER A 138 -2.33 -2.74 1.48
C SER A 138 -1.51 -1.64 2.15
N SER A 139 -0.86 -0.77 1.37
CA SER A 139 -0.06 0.35 1.91
C SER A 139 -0.91 1.35 2.70
N SER A 140 -2.13 1.66 2.24
CA SER A 140 -3.04 2.59 2.92
C SER A 140 -3.59 2.07 4.26
N GLY A 141 -3.57 0.75 4.49
CA GLY A 141 -3.94 0.15 5.78
C GLY A 141 -2.87 0.33 6.87
N SER A 142 -1.60 0.49 6.49
CA SER A 142 -0.47 0.57 7.43
C SER A 142 -0.23 1.97 8.00
N GLU A 143 -0.58 3.04 7.26
CA GLU A 143 -0.41 4.42 7.69
C GLU A 143 -1.45 4.85 8.75
N THR A 144 -2.60 4.17 8.83
CA THR A 144 -3.65 4.49 9.83
C THR A 144 -3.32 3.90 11.21
N ALA A 145 -2.42 2.92 11.32
CA ALA A 145 -2.01 2.34 12.61
C ALA A 145 -0.92 3.16 13.33
N ALA A 146 -0.23 4.07 12.63
CA ALA A 146 0.87 4.88 13.18
C ALA A 146 0.45 6.29 13.65
N SER A 147 -0.83 6.66 13.51
CA SER A 147 -1.37 7.98 13.92
C SER A 147 -2.51 7.84 14.94
N GLY A 148 -2.31 7.01 15.96
CA GLY A 148 -3.21 6.85 17.11
C GLY A 148 -2.44 6.88 18.42
N GLY A 149 -1.78 8.01 18.71
CA GLY A 149 -0.90 8.14 19.87
C GLY A 149 -0.61 9.59 20.24
N THR A 150 -1.66 10.37 20.53
CA THR A 150 -1.52 11.55 21.38
C THR A 150 -2.72 11.59 22.31
N GLU A 151 -2.81 10.58 23.16
CA GLU A 151 -3.60 10.68 24.38
C GLU A 151 -3.02 11.81 25.21
N THR A 152 -3.75 12.92 25.24
CA THR A 152 -3.52 14.01 26.18
C THR A 152 -3.98 13.53 27.55
N PRO A 153 -3.12 13.40 28.58
CA PRO A 153 -3.60 13.15 29.93
C PRO A 153 -4.14 14.48 30.47
N ARG A 154 -5.46 14.67 30.40
CA ARG A 154 -6.19 15.63 31.23
C ARG A 154 -6.50 14.96 32.56
N SER A 155 -5.88 15.46 33.63
CA SER A 155 -6.47 15.73 34.96
C SER A 155 -5.34 15.70 35.99
N SER A 156 -5.07 16.85 36.60
CA SER A 156 -5.56 17.20 37.94
C SER A 156 -4.57 16.78 39.02
N GLY A 157 -3.83 17.77 39.52
CA GLY A 157 -2.86 17.60 40.59
C GLY A 157 -2.14 18.90 40.86
N ALA A 158 -2.88 19.91 41.32
CA ALA A 158 -2.28 21.10 41.92
C ALA A 158 -1.34 20.67 43.05
N ARG A 159 -0.04 20.95 42.91
CA ARG A 159 0.85 21.13 44.06
C ARG A 159 1.62 22.44 43.88
N VAL A 160 1.10 23.46 44.55
CA VAL A 160 1.84 24.64 44.97
C VAL A 160 3.02 24.16 45.81
N SER A 161 4.24 24.33 45.30
CA SER A 161 5.45 24.28 46.11
C SER A 161 5.91 25.71 46.35
N ARG A 162 5.65 26.19 47.58
CA ARG A 162 6.23 27.41 48.14
C ARG A 162 7.56 27.06 48.80
N SER A 163 8.44 28.07 48.86
CA SER A 163 9.62 28.17 49.76
C SER A 163 10.89 27.46 49.26
N SER A 164 12.12 28.00 49.33
CA SER A 164 12.66 29.24 49.91
C SER A 164 14.13 29.36 49.50
N ALA A 165 14.61 30.61 49.39
CA ALA A 165 15.99 31.04 49.57
C ALA A 165 17.03 30.62 48.51
N GLY A 166 17.55 31.62 47.80
CA GLY A 166 18.69 31.48 46.90
C GLY A 166 18.88 32.69 46.01
N THR A 167 19.20 33.84 46.61
CA THR A 167 19.63 35.06 45.92
C THR A 167 20.85 34.76 45.04
N GLN A 168 20.74 34.99 43.73
CA GLN A 168 21.88 35.52 42.98
C GLN A 168 21.44 36.61 42.01
N VAL A 169 21.83 37.82 42.38
CA VAL A 169 21.98 38.99 41.52
C VAL A 169 23.22 38.75 40.66
N SER A 170 23.10 38.89 39.34
CA SER A 170 24.22 39.19 38.47
C SER A 170 23.81 40.34 37.56
N ARG A 171 24.29 41.53 37.91
CA ARG A 171 24.20 42.78 37.15
C ARG A 171 25.60 43.19 36.69
N SER A 172 25.59 43.91 35.57
CA SER A 172 26.66 44.72 34.92
C SER A 172 27.84 43.94 34.34
N SER A 173 28.28 44.21 33.10
CA SER A 173 28.41 45.53 32.48
C SER A 173 28.17 45.49 30.97
N GLY A 174 27.45 46.48 30.45
CA GLY A 174 27.28 46.70 29.02
C GLY A 174 28.37 47.58 28.41
N THR A 175 28.28 47.73 27.09
CA THR A 175 28.42 49.01 26.38
C THR A 175 27.69 48.89 25.05
N GLU A 176 26.82 49.86 24.82
CA GLU A 176 26.06 50.17 23.60
C GLU A 176 26.98 50.39 22.39
N VAL A 177 26.48 50.24 21.16
CA VAL A 177 26.26 51.40 20.25
C VAL A 177 25.15 51.06 19.24
N ALA A 178 24.27 52.06 19.10
CA ALA A 178 23.16 52.25 18.19
C ALA A 178 23.44 52.03 16.69
N GLY A 179 22.34 51.82 15.95
CA GLY A 179 22.31 51.85 14.49
C GLY A 179 20.90 51.66 13.92
N SER A 180 19.97 52.55 14.27
CA SER A 180 18.65 52.67 13.65
C SER A 180 18.75 53.31 12.27
N HIS A 181 18.14 52.71 11.24
CA HIS A 181 17.56 53.46 10.12
C HIS A 181 16.41 52.66 9.50
N ALA A 182 15.20 53.10 9.80
CA ALA A 182 14.01 52.86 8.98
C ALA A 182 14.02 53.87 7.83
N THR A 183 13.54 53.49 6.65
CA THR A 183 12.61 54.31 5.85
C THR A 183 11.94 53.48 4.77
N GLU A 184 10.64 53.39 4.95
CA GLU A 184 9.56 53.21 3.99
C GLU A 184 9.73 54.05 2.70
N THR A 185 9.40 53.47 1.54
CA THR A 185 9.09 54.17 0.28
C THR A 185 8.21 53.21 -0.52
N SER A 186 6.88 53.30 -0.38
CA SER A 186 5.94 54.16 -1.12
C SER A 186 5.79 53.81 -2.61
N ARG A 187 4.76 53.00 -2.89
CA ARG A 187 3.57 53.30 -3.73
C ARG A 187 3.69 54.38 -4.83
N ARG A 188 3.25 53.99 -6.06
CA ARG A 188 2.52 54.69 -7.18
C ARG A 188 3.01 54.06 -8.50
N VAL A 189 2.20 53.36 -9.32
CA VAL A 189 1.10 53.79 -10.21
C VAL A 189 1.52 54.89 -11.20
N ASP A 190 1.15 54.68 -12.48
CA ASP A 190 1.38 55.45 -13.73
C ASP A 190 2.69 55.12 -14.48
N GLU A 191 2.79 55.04 -15.81
CA GLU A 191 1.89 55.09 -16.97
C GLU A 191 2.78 54.84 -18.23
N GLU A 192 2.20 54.33 -19.32
CA GLU A 192 2.72 54.27 -20.72
C GLU A 192 4.14 53.73 -21.05
N ARG A 193 4.19 52.62 -21.82
CA ARG A 193 4.48 52.64 -23.28
C ARG A 193 4.23 51.27 -23.93
#